data_AF-A0A844LIL5-F1
#
_entry.id   AF-A0A844LIL5-F1
#
_cell.length_a   1.000
_cell.length_b   1.000
_cell.length_c   1.000
_cell.angle_alpha   90.00
_cell.angle_beta   90.00
_cell.angle_gamma   90.00
#
_symmetry.space_group_name_H-M   'P 1'
#
loop_
_entity.id
_entity.type
_entity.pdbx_description
1 polymer ?
#
loop_
_entity_poly.entity_id
_entity_poly.type
_entity_poly.pdbx_seq_one_letter_code
_entity_poly.pdbx_strand_id
1 'polypeptide(L)'
;MSLPSEYVNAIYKDTGNPAYKGNPFIEALTPIMELKQLKEGLEGKVDFSLNDLQDKPRQRAHMVAALLDDFFQPLSQHVLLEERISIMIRRGYVSRNLLDGSLNKHLQDGYERVMSGDLQSYKFRNVLTTATCLSLIGCSGSGKSSTLDRILATYPQVIYHQQHNFFQLSYLKIECPNNGSQQSLCLNFFREVDKRLGTNYENSHGLRGRGVPTLL
;
A
#
# COMPACT_ATOMS: atom_id res chain seq x y z
N MET A 1 17.52 15.99 -0.58
CA MET A 1 16.91 14.76 -0.06
C MET A 1 17.60 13.60 -0.72
N SER A 2 18.05 12.60 0.03
CA SER A 2 18.45 11.31 -0.55
C SER A 2 17.25 10.70 -1.28
N LEU A 3 17.47 10.16 -2.46
CA LEU A 3 16.42 9.41 -3.15
C LEU A 3 16.03 8.19 -2.30
N PRO A 4 14.76 7.77 -2.32
CA PRO A 4 14.33 6.52 -1.70
C PRO A 4 15.16 5.34 -2.19
N SER A 5 15.40 4.35 -1.33
CA SER A 5 16.18 3.16 -1.68
C SER A 5 15.46 2.22 -2.66
N GLU A 6 14.12 2.19 -2.62
CA GLU A 6 13.28 1.33 -3.46
C GLU A 6 12.14 2.15 -4.07
N TYR A 7 12.21 2.45 -5.36
CA TYR A 7 11.13 3.06 -6.12
C TYR A 7 11.17 2.58 -7.58
N VAL A 8 10.04 2.70 -8.26
CA VAL A 8 9.95 2.51 -9.72
C VAL A 8 9.67 3.85 -10.40
N ASN A 9 10.13 4.03 -11.63
CA ASN A 9 9.76 5.21 -12.43
C ASN A 9 8.33 5.07 -12.94
N ALA A 10 7.57 6.17 -12.91
CA ALA A 10 6.20 6.20 -13.41
C ALA A 10 6.15 5.88 -14.91
N ILE A 11 5.26 4.95 -15.29
CA ILE A 11 4.89 4.67 -16.68
C ILE A 11 3.39 4.85 -16.78
N TYR A 12 2.95 5.91 -17.45
CA TYR A 12 1.54 6.23 -17.59
C TYR A 12 0.88 5.38 -18.66
N LYS A 13 -0.15 4.64 -18.28
CA LYS A 13 -0.94 3.79 -19.18
C LYS A 13 -2.40 4.16 -19.07
N ASP A 14 -3.10 4.13 -20.22
CA ASP A 14 -4.55 4.25 -20.22
C ASP A 14 -5.15 3.09 -19.41
N THR A 15 -6.06 3.44 -18.51
CA THR A 15 -6.73 2.48 -17.64
C THR A 15 -8.00 1.92 -18.28
N GLY A 16 -8.47 2.50 -19.39
CA GLY A 16 -9.75 2.17 -20.02
C GLY A 16 -10.97 2.68 -19.24
N ASN A 17 -10.78 3.28 -18.06
CA ASN A 17 -11.85 3.87 -17.27
C ASN A 17 -11.88 5.40 -17.45
N PRO A 18 -12.97 5.97 -18.01
CA PRO A 18 -13.08 7.42 -18.20
C PRO A 18 -12.91 8.24 -16.91
N ALA A 19 -13.27 7.69 -15.75
CA ALA A 19 -13.16 8.38 -14.47
C ALA A 19 -11.71 8.52 -13.96
N TYR A 20 -10.77 7.78 -14.53
CA TYR A 20 -9.35 7.78 -14.15
C TYR A 20 -8.47 8.50 -15.17
N LYS A 21 -9.02 8.81 -16.35
CA LYS A 21 -8.30 9.41 -17.47
C LYS A 21 -7.70 10.75 -17.09
N GLY A 22 -6.42 10.95 -17.42
CA GLY A 22 -5.68 12.18 -17.18
C GLY A 22 -5.26 12.39 -15.73
N ASN A 23 -5.29 11.36 -14.88
CA ASN A 23 -4.73 11.41 -13.53
C ASN A 23 -3.41 10.63 -13.47
N PRO A 24 -2.25 11.31 -13.40
CA PRO A 24 -0.94 10.65 -13.39
C PRO A 24 -0.76 9.64 -12.26
N PHE A 25 -1.36 9.86 -11.08
CA PHE A 25 -1.24 8.93 -9.95
C PHE A 25 -2.00 7.62 -10.18
N ILE A 26 -3.04 7.64 -11.01
CA ILE A 26 -3.81 6.43 -11.33
C ILE A 26 -3.20 5.71 -12.54
N GLU A 27 -2.82 6.47 -13.57
CA GLU A 27 -2.24 5.93 -14.81
C GLU A 27 -0.86 5.30 -14.60
N ALA A 28 -0.13 5.67 -13.53
CA ALA A 28 1.17 5.09 -13.20
C ALA A 28 1.10 3.81 -12.35
N LEU A 29 -0.07 3.44 -11.82
CA LEU A 29 -0.23 2.21 -11.05
C LEU A 29 -0.12 0.97 -11.96
N THR A 30 0.01 -0.21 -11.34
CA THR A 30 -0.17 -1.49 -12.04
C THR A 30 -1.48 -1.43 -12.87
N PRO A 31 -1.52 -1.92 -14.12
CA PRO A 31 -2.76 -1.99 -14.89
C PRO A 31 -3.86 -2.72 -14.12
N ILE A 32 -5.12 -2.45 -14.46
CA ILE A 32 -6.23 -3.25 -13.95
C ILE A 32 -6.02 -4.67 -14.48
N MET A 33 -5.65 -5.60 -13.59
CA MET A 33 -5.23 -6.94 -13.98
C MET A 33 -6.44 -7.75 -14.41
N GLU A 34 -6.33 -8.41 -15.57
CA GLU A 34 -7.26 -9.45 -15.95
C GLU A 34 -7.10 -10.67 -15.04
N LEU A 35 -8.13 -11.50 -14.93
CA LEU A 35 -8.14 -12.68 -14.04
C LEU A 35 -6.90 -13.58 -14.25
N LYS A 36 -6.45 -13.72 -15.49
CA LYS A 36 -5.26 -14.51 -15.84
C LYS A 36 -3.98 -13.91 -15.24
N GLN A 37 -3.77 -12.61 -15.43
CA GLN A 37 -2.59 -11.89 -14.91
C GLN A 37 -2.58 -11.88 -13.38
N LEU A 38 -3.76 -11.71 -12.77
CA LEU A 38 -3.90 -11.75 -11.32
C LEU A 38 -3.55 -13.13 -10.76
N LYS A 39 -4.02 -14.21 -11.41
CA LYS A 39 -3.63 -15.57 -11.03
C LYS A 39 -2.12 -15.76 -11.12
N GLU A 40 -1.52 -15.41 -12.25
CA GLU A 40 -0.06 -15.52 -12.45
C GLU A 40 0.74 -14.69 -11.44
N GLY A 41 0.25 -13.50 -11.06
CA GLY A 41 0.92 -12.63 -10.08
C GLY A 41 0.75 -13.08 -8.63
N LEU A 42 -0.35 -13.78 -8.31
CA LEU A 42 -0.60 -14.31 -6.97
C LEU A 42 -0.07 -15.74 -6.79
N GLU A 43 0.08 -16.52 -7.84
CA GLU A 43 0.49 -17.92 -7.75
C GLU A 43 1.89 -18.06 -7.15
N GLY A 44 2.04 -19.05 -6.28
CA GLY A 44 3.33 -19.43 -5.72
C GLY A 44 4.26 -20.02 -6.77
N LYS A 45 5.53 -19.62 -6.77
CA LYS A 45 6.55 -20.30 -7.60
C LYS A 45 7.01 -21.54 -6.86
N VAL A 46 6.53 -22.70 -7.29
CA VAL A 46 6.97 -23.99 -6.76
C VAL A 46 7.74 -24.71 -7.85
N ASP A 47 9.04 -24.90 -7.60
CA ASP A 47 9.86 -25.79 -8.40
C ASP A 47 9.69 -27.21 -7.87
N PHE A 48 9.21 -28.12 -8.73
CA PHE A 48 9.10 -29.53 -8.40
C PHE A 48 9.49 -30.40 -9.59
N SER A 49 9.99 -31.60 -9.31
CA SER A 49 10.28 -32.61 -10.30
C SER A 49 9.48 -33.88 -10.02
N LEU A 50 9.02 -34.56 -11.08
CA LEU A 50 8.37 -35.85 -10.92
C LEU A 50 9.32 -36.92 -10.37
N ASN A 51 10.64 -36.71 -10.49
CA ASN A 51 11.65 -37.59 -9.90
C ASN A 51 11.65 -37.53 -8.37
N ASP A 52 11.22 -36.41 -7.77
CA ASP A 52 11.16 -36.22 -6.31
C ASP A 52 10.21 -37.25 -5.65
N LEU A 53 9.27 -37.80 -6.42
CA LEU A 53 8.36 -38.86 -5.95
C LEU A 53 9.10 -40.17 -5.64
N GLN A 54 10.26 -40.40 -6.27
CA GLN A 54 11.10 -41.59 -6.09
C GLN A 54 12.09 -41.45 -4.92
N ASP A 55 12.23 -40.25 -4.35
CA ASP A 55 13.15 -40.02 -3.25
C ASP A 55 12.71 -40.68 -1.95
N LYS A 56 13.66 -40.80 -1.02
CA LYS A 56 13.42 -41.49 0.26
C LYS A 56 12.32 -40.78 1.06
N PRO A 57 11.49 -41.51 1.82
CA PRO A 57 10.36 -40.94 2.56
C PRO A 57 10.72 -39.72 3.43
N ARG A 58 11.89 -39.75 4.09
CA ARG A 58 12.36 -38.62 4.91
C ARG A 58 12.72 -37.39 4.07
N GLN A 59 13.35 -37.56 2.92
CA GLN A 59 13.68 -36.45 2.01
C GLN A 59 12.41 -35.79 1.48
N ARG A 60 11.43 -36.62 1.06
CA ARG A 60 10.12 -36.14 0.62
C ARG A 60 9.38 -35.34 1.69
N ALA A 61 9.49 -35.73 2.96
CA ALA A 61 8.90 -34.95 4.06
C ALA A 61 9.53 -33.55 4.18
N HIS A 62 10.85 -33.43 4.01
CA HIS A 62 11.54 -32.13 3.98
C HIS A 62 11.15 -31.30 2.75
N MET A 63 10.99 -31.93 1.58
CA MET A 63 10.51 -31.25 0.36
C MET A 63 9.13 -30.66 0.56
N VAL A 64 8.18 -31.42 1.13
CA VAL A 64 6.83 -30.93 1.43
C VAL A 64 6.87 -29.74 2.39
N ALA A 65 7.74 -29.77 3.40
CA ALA A 65 7.89 -28.65 4.32
C ALA A 65 8.42 -27.39 3.60
N ALA A 66 9.36 -27.54 2.67
CA ALA A 66 9.88 -26.42 1.87
C ALA A 66 8.82 -25.80 0.94
N LEU A 67 7.81 -26.56 0.52
CA LEU A 67 6.70 -26.02 -0.29
C LEU A 67 5.85 -25.02 0.47
N LEU A 68 5.78 -25.08 1.80
CA LEU A 68 4.86 -24.27 2.60
C LEU A 68 5.16 -22.77 2.53
N ASP A 69 6.41 -22.39 2.25
CA ASP A 69 6.82 -20.99 2.19
C ASP A 69 6.39 -20.32 0.87
N ASP A 70 6.48 -21.05 -0.24
CA ASP A 70 6.26 -20.50 -1.58
C ASP A 70 4.92 -20.89 -2.21
N PHE A 71 4.31 -22.01 -1.80
CA PHE A 71 3.04 -22.48 -2.35
C PHE A 71 1.89 -21.53 -2.00
N PHE A 72 1.24 -21.00 -3.03
CA PHE A 72 0.02 -20.22 -2.90
C PHE A 72 -0.88 -20.47 -4.10
N GLN A 73 -2.07 -21.00 -3.83
CA GLN A 73 -3.11 -21.19 -4.84
C GLN A 73 -4.10 -20.01 -4.79
N PRO A 74 -4.19 -19.18 -5.83
CA PRO A 74 -5.21 -18.13 -5.90
C PRO A 74 -6.62 -18.73 -5.93
N LEU A 75 -7.47 -18.31 -5.00
CA LEU A 75 -8.88 -18.67 -4.93
C LEU A 75 -9.75 -17.46 -5.30
N SER A 76 -11.03 -17.70 -5.60
CA SER A 76 -11.99 -16.63 -5.96
C SER A 76 -12.09 -15.53 -4.89
N GLN A 77 -11.89 -15.88 -3.62
CA GLN A 77 -11.88 -14.90 -2.51
C GLN A 77 -10.66 -13.97 -2.56
N HIS A 78 -9.49 -14.46 -2.99
CA HIS A 78 -8.29 -13.64 -3.17
C HIS A 78 -8.48 -12.66 -4.33
N VAL A 79 -9.12 -13.13 -5.41
CA VAL A 79 -9.47 -12.29 -6.57
C VAL A 79 -10.41 -11.16 -6.15
N LEU A 80 -11.48 -11.47 -5.42
CA LEU A 80 -12.42 -10.47 -4.93
C LEU A 80 -11.78 -9.47 -3.95
N LEU A 81 -10.85 -9.94 -3.12
CA LEU A 81 -10.11 -9.07 -2.21
C LEU A 81 -9.18 -8.13 -2.98
N GLU A 82 -8.47 -8.63 -4.00
CA GLU A 82 -7.63 -7.80 -4.85
C GLU A 82 -8.45 -6.74 -5.59
N GLU A 83 -9.58 -7.12 -6.18
CA GLU A 83 -10.45 -6.18 -6.90
C GLU A 83 -10.88 -5.02 -6.00
N ARG A 84 -11.26 -5.32 -4.75
CA ARG A 84 -11.61 -4.30 -3.75
C ARG A 84 -10.42 -3.39 -3.43
N ILE A 85 -9.24 -3.94 -3.18
CA ILE A 85 -8.02 -3.17 -2.89
C ILE A 85 -7.65 -2.28 -4.09
N SER A 86 -7.70 -2.84 -5.29
CA SER A 86 -7.46 -2.21 -6.59
C SER A 86 -8.35 -0.99 -6.81
N ILE A 87 -9.65 -1.14 -6.51
CA ILE A 87 -10.63 -0.05 -6.54
C ILE A 87 -10.32 1.00 -5.47
N MET A 88 -10.03 0.59 -4.23
CA MET A 88 -9.77 1.51 -3.12
C MET A 88 -8.54 2.39 -3.37
N ILE A 89 -7.43 1.81 -3.83
CA ILE A 89 -6.21 2.56 -4.16
C ILE A 89 -6.51 3.62 -5.22
N ARG A 90 -7.13 3.23 -6.34
CA ARG A 90 -7.41 4.16 -7.45
C ARG A 90 -8.44 5.22 -7.07
N ARG A 91 -9.52 4.84 -6.40
CA ARG A 91 -10.52 5.79 -5.90
C ARG A 91 -9.89 6.80 -4.95
N GLY A 92 -8.98 6.36 -4.07
CA GLY A 92 -8.22 7.25 -3.19
C GLY A 92 -7.48 8.38 -3.92
N TYR A 93 -7.03 8.15 -5.15
CA TYR A 93 -6.38 9.15 -5.98
C TYR A 93 -7.32 9.97 -6.88
N VAL A 94 -8.60 9.61 -7.04
CA VAL A 94 -9.52 10.36 -7.94
C VAL A 94 -9.65 11.84 -7.55
N SER A 95 -9.61 12.15 -6.25
CA SER A 95 -9.65 13.53 -5.73
C SER A 95 -8.27 14.21 -5.70
N ARG A 96 -7.23 13.56 -6.23
CA ARG A 96 -5.83 13.97 -6.18
C ARG A 96 -5.22 13.81 -7.56
N ASN A 97 -5.14 14.90 -8.32
CA ASN A 97 -4.52 14.92 -9.63
C ASN A 97 -3.46 16.02 -9.69
N LEU A 98 -2.29 15.66 -10.24
CA LEU A 98 -1.14 16.54 -10.42
C LEU A 98 -1.37 17.62 -11.50
N LEU A 99 -2.32 17.40 -12.43
CA LEU A 99 -2.49 18.25 -13.62
C LEU A 99 -3.61 19.30 -13.50
N ASP A 100 -4.62 19.08 -12.67
CA ASP A 100 -5.83 19.92 -12.62
C ASP A 100 -5.96 20.79 -11.35
N GLY A 101 -4.95 20.71 -10.46
CA GLY A 101 -4.92 21.44 -9.19
C GLY A 101 -5.80 20.87 -8.08
N SER A 102 -6.50 19.76 -8.30
CA SER A 102 -7.29 19.07 -7.25
C SER A 102 -6.42 18.64 -6.07
N LEU A 103 -5.19 18.17 -6.31
CA LEU A 103 -4.22 17.86 -5.25
C LEU A 103 -3.97 19.07 -4.34
N ASN A 104 -3.71 20.24 -4.93
CA ASN A 104 -3.43 21.46 -4.18
C ASN A 104 -4.65 21.93 -3.38
N LYS A 105 -5.86 21.83 -3.95
CA LYS A 105 -7.10 22.14 -3.24
C LYS A 105 -7.28 21.21 -2.03
N HIS A 106 -7.05 19.91 -2.20
CA HIS A 106 -7.14 18.92 -1.12
C HIS A 106 -6.13 19.20 0.01
N LEU A 107 -4.90 19.57 -0.33
CA LEU A 107 -3.87 19.93 0.66
C LEU A 107 -4.23 21.21 1.43
N GLN A 108 -4.76 22.21 0.74
CA GLN A 108 -5.18 23.48 1.35
C GLN A 108 -6.39 23.30 2.29
N ASP A 109 -7.36 22.46 1.93
CA ASP A 109 -8.45 22.10 2.84
C ASP A 109 -7.94 21.37 4.08
N GLY A 110 -6.98 20.45 3.92
CA GLY A 110 -6.33 19.79 5.04
C GLY A 110 -5.61 20.78 5.97
N TYR A 111 -4.90 21.75 5.41
CA TYR A 111 -4.25 22.82 6.16
C TYR A 111 -5.25 23.66 6.96
N GLU A 112 -6.36 24.05 6.35
CA GLU A 112 -7.41 24.85 7.00
C GLU A 112 -8.01 24.12 8.22
N ARG A 113 -8.26 22.81 8.09
CA ARG A 113 -8.77 21.98 9.21
C ARG A 113 -7.78 21.91 10.37
N VAL A 114 -6.50 21.80 10.07
CA VAL A 114 -5.45 21.77 11.09
C VAL A 114 -5.32 23.11 11.79
N MET A 115 -5.35 24.23 11.04
CA MET A 115 -5.18 25.56 11.61
C MET A 115 -6.41 26.06 12.38
N SER A 116 -7.62 25.74 11.90
CA SER A 116 -8.87 26.11 12.58
C SER A 116 -9.21 25.20 13.76
N GLY A 117 -8.67 23.97 13.79
CA GLY A 117 -9.08 22.93 14.73
C GLY A 117 -10.48 22.36 14.45
N ASP A 118 -11.11 22.75 13.34
CA ASP A 118 -12.43 22.28 12.93
C ASP A 118 -12.33 21.34 11.73
N LEU A 119 -12.67 20.07 11.95
CA LEU A 119 -12.70 19.04 10.90
C LEU A 119 -13.77 19.30 9.83
N GLN A 120 -14.75 20.15 10.11
CA GLN A 120 -15.79 20.57 9.17
C GLN A 120 -15.42 21.84 8.40
N SER A 121 -14.22 22.41 8.62
CA SER A 121 -13.75 23.52 7.81
C SER A 121 -13.38 23.05 6.39
N TYR A 122 -13.83 23.82 5.41
CA TYR A 122 -13.49 23.63 4.00
C TYR A 122 -13.20 25.00 3.39
N LYS A 123 -12.01 25.15 2.80
CA LYS A 123 -11.66 26.32 2.00
C LYS A 123 -12.29 26.21 0.61
N PHE A 124 -12.41 24.99 0.09
CA PHE A 124 -13.03 24.68 -1.20
C PHE A 124 -14.25 23.76 -1.02
N ARG A 125 -15.45 24.25 -1.33
CA ARG A 125 -16.73 23.54 -1.12
C ARG A 125 -16.95 22.28 -2.01
N ASN A 126 -16.02 21.96 -2.92
CA ASN A 126 -16.19 20.93 -3.96
C ASN A 126 -15.16 19.78 -3.89
N VAL A 127 -14.46 19.59 -2.76
CA VAL A 127 -13.54 18.45 -2.63
C VAL A 127 -14.32 17.18 -2.30
N LEU A 128 -14.40 16.27 -3.28
CA LEU A 128 -15.04 14.97 -3.12
C LEU A 128 -14.27 14.11 -2.11
N THR A 129 -14.98 13.56 -1.12
CA THR A 129 -14.41 12.49 -0.29
C THR A 129 -14.35 11.21 -1.11
N THR A 130 -13.15 10.65 -1.23
CA THR A 130 -12.88 9.37 -1.90
C THR A 130 -12.47 8.29 -0.91
N ALA A 131 -12.56 8.58 0.39
CA ALA A 131 -12.21 7.65 1.45
C ALA A 131 -13.14 6.42 1.40
N THR A 132 -12.53 5.25 1.26
CA THR A 132 -13.21 3.95 1.29
C THR A 132 -12.58 3.11 2.39
N CYS A 133 -13.35 2.20 2.99
CA CYS A 133 -12.89 1.34 4.07
C CYS A 133 -13.24 -0.11 3.77
N LEU A 134 -12.35 -1.02 4.13
CA LEU A 134 -12.50 -2.46 4.02
C LEU A 134 -12.04 -3.11 5.32
N SER A 135 -12.82 -4.06 5.83
CA SER A 135 -12.44 -4.87 6.99
C SER A 135 -12.30 -6.33 6.56
N LEU A 136 -11.15 -6.94 6.88
CA LEU A 136 -10.85 -8.35 6.63
C LEU A 136 -10.81 -9.09 7.97
N ILE A 137 -11.86 -9.84 8.28
CA ILE A 137 -12.07 -10.49 9.59
C ILE A 137 -11.97 -12.01 9.42
N GLY A 138 -11.37 -12.69 10.41
CA GLY A 138 -11.26 -14.14 10.45
C GLY A 138 -10.33 -14.61 11.55
N CYS A 139 -10.33 -15.91 11.85
CA CYS A 139 -9.54 -16.51 12.92
C CYS A 139 -8.03 -16.28 12.73
N SER A 140 -7.25 -16.31 13.82
CA SER A 140 -5.78 -16.25 13.73
C SER A 140 -5.27 -17.41 12.88
N GLY A 141 -4.22 -17.17 12.08
CA GLY A 141 -3.66 -18.18 11.16
C GLY A 141 -4.47 -18.45 9.89
N SER A 142 -5.62 -17.81 9.68
CA SER A 142 -6.45 -18.04 8.48
C SER A 142 -5.92 -17.43 7.17
N GLY A 143 -4.65 -16.99 7.13
CA GLY A 143 -4.03 -16.41 5.94
C GLY A 143 -4.39 -14.96 5.59
N LYS A 144 -5.06 -14.20 6.47
CA LYS A 144 -5.47 -12.80 6.19
C LYS A 144 -4.31 -11.88 5.85
N SER A 145 -3.34 -11.76 6.75
CA SER A 145 -2.17 -10.89 6.56
C SER A 145 -1.33 -11.36 5.38
N SER A 146 -1.10 -12.67 5.26
CA SER A 146 -0.35 -13.26 4.14
C SER A 146 -0.99 -12.97 2.78
N THR A 147 -2.32 -13.06 2.68
CA THR A 147 -3.07 -12.75 1.46
C THR A 147 -2.98 -11.27 1.12
N LEU A 148 -3.16 -10.40 2.12
CA LEU A 148 -3.05 -8.95 1.92
C LEU A 148 -1.65 -8.56 1.46
N ASP A 149 -0.61 -9.10 2.09
CA ASP A 149 0.79 -8.82 1.74
C ASP A 149 1.11 -9.28 0.31
N ARG A 150 0.66 -10.47 -0.07
CA ARG A 150 0.84 -10.99 -1.43
C ARG A 150 0.11 -10.16 -2.49
N ILE A 151 -1.10 -9.68 -2.19
CA ILE A 151 -1.83 -8.77 -3.08
C ILE A 151 -1.09 -7.42 -3.19
N LEU A 152 -0.70 -6.82 -2.06
CA LEU A 152 -0.01 -5.52 -2.06
C LEU A 152 1.34 -5.59 -2.78
N ALA A 153 2.03 -6.74 -2.75
CA ALA A 153 3.27 -6.97 -3.49
C ALA A 153 3.12 -6.87 -5.02
N THR A 154 1.88 -6.95 -5.55
CA THR A 154 1.61 -6.71 -6.98
C THR A 154 1.58 -5.23 -7.36
N TYR A 155 1.64 -4.34 -6.37
CA TYR A 155 1.64 -2.89 -6.55
C TYR A 155 3.03 -2.33 -6.21
N PRO A 156 3.61 -1.44 -7.04
CA PRO A 156 4.80 -0.73 -6.64
C PRO A 156 4.49 0.17 -5.45
N GLN A 157 5.21 0.00 -4.34
CA GLN A 157 4.93 0.76 -3.12
C GLN A 157 5.24 2.25 -3.28
N VAL A 158 6.35 2.57 -3.97
CA VAL A 158 6.79 3.95 -4.26
C VAL A 158 6.98 4.12 -5.76
N ILE A 159 6.33 5.13 -6.33
CA ILE A 159 6.42 5.49 -7.75
C ILE A 159 6.99 6.91 -7.86
N TYR A 160 8.04 7.08 -8.65
CA TYR A 160 8.63 8.39 -8.93
C TYR A 160 8.14 8.96 -10.26
N HIS A 161 7.44 10.08 -10.20
CA HIS A 161 6.97 10.83 -11.34
C HIS A 161 8.03 11.86 -11.76
N GLN A 162 9.00 11.43 -12.57
CA GLN A 162 10.11 12.28 -13.03
C GLN A 162 9.64 13.62 -13.62
N GLN A 163 8.59 13.58 -14.45
CA GLN A 163 8.01 14.76 -15.10
C GLN A 163 7.42 15.78 -14.12
N HIS A 164 7.04 15.35 -12.92
CA HIS A 164 6.41 16.18 -11.89
C HIS A 164 7.31 16.36 -10.66
N ASN A 165 8.48 15.72 -10.65
CA ASN A 165 9.38 15.61 -9.51
C ASN A 165 8.63 15.24 -8.20
N PHE A 166 7.78 14.20 -8.28
CA PHE A 166 6.89 13.82 -7.18
C PHE A 166 7.00 12.32 -6.86
N PHE A 167 7.05 11.98 -5.58
CA PHE A 167 6.98 10.60 -5.11
C PHE A 167 5.55 10.25 -4.68
N GLN A 168 4.95 9.27 -5.36
CA GLN A 168 3.68 8.68 -4.98
C GLN A 168 3.93 7.46 -4.10
N LEU A 169 3.23 7.40 -2.96
CA LEU A 169 3.18 6.24 -2.08
C LEU A 169 1.85 5.51 -2.32
N SER A 170 1.87 4.38 -3.05
CA SER A 170 0.68 3.62 -3.46
C SER A 170 -0.04 2.97 -2.30
N TYR A 171 0.72 2.43 -1.34
CA TYR A 171 0.19 1.88 -0.10
C TYR A 171 1.20 2.00 1.03
N LEU A 172 0.68 2.03 2.26
CA LEU A 172 1.47 2.00 3.49
C LEU A 172 0.85 0.96 4.42
N LYS A 173 1.65 0.00 4.86
CA LYS A 173 1.24 -1.01 5.84
C LYS A 173 1.81 -0.61 7.20
N ILE A 174 0.96 -0.50 8.21
CA ILE A 174 1.33 -0.10 9.56
C ILE A 174 0.80 -1.14 10.53
N GLU A 175 1.68 -1.69 11.35
CA GLU A 175 1.28 -2.62 12.41
C GLU A 175 0.72 -1.84 13.61
N CYS A 176 -0.40 -2.32 14.15
CA CYS A 176 -1.00 -1.76 15.34
C CYS A 176 -0.07 -2.00 16.55
N PRO A 177 0.23 -0.98 17.36
CA PRO A 177 1.10 -1.17 18.52
C PRO A 177 0.44 -2.11 19.54
N ASN A 178 1.25 -2.96 20.18
CA ASN A 178 0.78 -3.96 21.15
C ASN A 178 -0.04 -3.38 22.31
N ASN A 179 0.18 -2.10 22.65
CA ASN A 179 -0.51 -1.38 23.71
C ASN A 179 -1.70 -0.54 23.22
N GLY A 180 -2.04 -0.58 21.93
CA GLY A 180 -3.13 0.20 21.33
C GLY A 180 -2.95 1.72 21.38
N SER A 181 -1.74 2.22 21.70
CA SER A 181 -1.50 3.66 21.83
C SER A 181 -1.64 4.39 20.50
N GLN A 182 -2.53 5.38 20.46
CA GLN A 182 -2.70 6.27 19.31
C GLN A 182 -1.40 7.00 18.96
N GLN A 183 -0.64 7.44 19.98
CA GLN A 183 0.64 8.09 19.76
C GLN A 183 1.66 7.15 19.12
N SER A 184 1.73 5.89 19.58
CA SER A 184 2.61 4.89 18.98
C SER A 184 2.21 4.57 17.54
N LEU A 185 0.90 4.53 17.24
CA LEU A 185 0.42 4.34 15.88
C LEU A 185 0.85 5.50 14.96
N CYS A 186 0.72 6.75 15.42
CA CYS A 186 1.19 7.92 14.69
C CYS A 186 2.72 7.92 14.46
N LEU A 187 3.49 7.48 15.45
CA LEU A 187 4.95 7.34 15.30
C LEU A 187 5.30 6.24 14.28
N ASN A 188 4.61 5.10 14.32
CA ASN A 188 4.79 4.03 13.34
C ASN A 188 4.43 4.50 11.93
N PHE A 189 3.40 5.33 11.76
CA PHE A 189 3.08 5.97 10.48
C PHE A 189 4.28 6.77 9.95
N PHE A 190 4.83 7.70 10.74
CA PHE A 190 5.97 8.51 10.29
C PHE A 190 7.20 7.67 9.99
N ARG A 191 7.47 6.67 10.83
CA ARG A 191 8.61 5.75 10.63
C ARG A 191 8.49 4.97 9.32
N GLU A 192 7.30 4.45 9.01
CA GLU A 192 7.09 3.72 7.76
C GLU A 192 7.17 4.67 6.55
N VAL A 193 6.69 5.91 6.64
CA VAL A 193 6.89 6.91 5.58
C VAL A 193 8.38 7.22 5.39
N ASP A 194 9.11 7.50 6.47
CA ASP A 194 10.55 7.81 6.43
C ASP A 194 11.36 6.66 5.84
N LYS A 195 11.05 5.42 6.22
CA LYS A 195 11.66 4.21 5.66
C LYS A 195 11.46 4.11 4.15
N ARG A 196 10.30 4.51 3.64
CA ARG A 196 9.97 4.38 2.20
C ARG A 196 10.38 5.59 1.37
N LEU A 197 10.46 6.78 1.94
CA LEU A 197 10.73 8.01 1.19
C LEU A 197 12.07 8.67 1.53
N GLY A 198 12.81 8.15 2.51
CA GLY A 198 14.06 8.76 2.99
C GLY A 198 13.83 10.13 3.67
N THR A 199 12.63 10.35 4.20
CA THR A 199 12.26 11.57 4.94
C THR A 199 12.69 11.47 6.40
N ASN A 200 12.39 12.50 7.20
CA ASN A 200 12.75 12.57 8.62
C ASN A 200 11.59 13.06 9.49
N TYR A 201 10.36 12.66 9.13
CA TYR A 201 9.13 13.10 9.77
C TYR A 201 8.98 12.57 11.20
N GLU A 202 9.48 11.38 11.51
CA GLU A 202 9.45 10.84 12.87
C GLU A 202 10.19 11.79 13.81
N ASN A 203 11.40 12.21 13.45
CA ASN A 203 12.17 13.15 14.28
C ASN A 203 11.61 14.57 14.25
N SER A 204 11.17 15.07 13.08
CA SER A 204 10.74 16.47 12.95
C SER A 204 9.34 16.73 13.51
N HIS A 205 8.42 15.77 13.45
CA HIS A 205 7.03 15.93 13.90
C HIS A 205 6.63 14.95 15.01
N GLY A 206 7.21 13.76 15.07
CA GLY A 206 6.91 12.77 16.09
C GLY A 206 7.64 12.98 17.43
N LEU A 207 8.86 13.51 17.41
CA LEU A 207 9.72 13.63 18.60
C LEU A 207 9.81 15.04 19.19
N ARG A 208 9.43 16.09 18.46
CA ARG A 208 9.53 17.49 18.94
C ARG A 208 8.64 17.84 20.14
N GLY A 209 7.77 16.93 20.58
CA GLY A 209 7.01 17.03 21.85
C GLY A 209 7.66 16.30 23.04
N ARG A 210 8.80 15.62 22.86
CA ARG A 210 9.51 14.95 23.95
C ARG A 210 10.45 15.94 24.65
N GLY A 211 9.91 16.67 25.62
CA GLY A 211 10.69 16.88 26.84
C GLY A 211 11.00 15.48 27.37
N VAL A 212 12.25 15.05 27.27
CA VAL A 212 12.69 13.69 27.60
C VAL A 212 12.66 13.55 29.13
N PRO A 213 11.86 12.64 29.74
CA PRO A 213 12.26 12.05 30.98
C PRO A 213 13.19 10.89 30.60
N THR A 214 14.49 11.15 30.70
CA THR A 214 15.51 10.11 30.61
C THR A 214 15.29 9.22 31.83
N LEU A 215 14.76 8.01 31.62
CA LEU A 215 14.76 7.00 32.68
C LEU A 215 16.18 6.44 32.76
N LEU A 216 16.84 6.77 33.87
CA LEU A 216 17.91 5.96 34.47
C LEU A 216 17.39 4.54 34.75
#